data_AF-A0A945G625-F1
#
_entry.id   AF-A0A945G625-F1
#
_cell.length_a   1.000
_cell.length_b   1.000
_cell.length_c   1.000
_cell.angle_alpha   90.00
_cell.angle_beta   90.00
_cell.angle_gamma   90.00
#
_symmetry.space_group_name_H-M   'P 1'
#
loop_
_entity.id
_entity.type
_entity.pdbx_description
1 polymer ?
#
loop_
_entity_poly.entity_id
_entity_poly.type
_entity_poly.pdbx_seq_one_letter_code
_entity_poly.pdbx_strand_id
1 'polypeptide(L)'
;MPELTETREPPSDWTDLFFRYLSDEKDASVYTQRNYRQALGEFAQWHRDTNESPVCWSELERNDFRLFLRQLGRRELSQAAIRLRFSALNSFYKFLMRRGLV
;
A
#
# COMPACT_ATOMS: atom_id res chain seq x y z
N MET A 1 21.12 -33.21 10.14
CA MET A 1 20.10 -32.44 9.38
C MET A 1 18.85 -32.37 10.22
N PRO A 2 18.49 -31.16 10.67
CA PRO A 2 17.17 -30.65 10.31
C PRO A 2 17.29 -29.25 9.69
N GLU A 3 16.52 -29.03 8.62
CA GLU A 3 16.30 -27.74 7.98
C GLU A 3 15.65 -26.78 8.98
N LEU A 4 16.40 -25.74 9.36
CA LEU A 4 15.84 -24.56 9.98
C LEU A 4 15.01 -23.88 8.89
N THR A 5 13.68 -24.03 8.99
CA THR A 5 12.76 -23.15 8.29
C THR A 5 13.02 -21.75 8.79
N GLU A 6 13.80 -21.00 8.02
CA GLU A 6 13.96 -19.57 8.14
C GLU A 6 12.56 -18.98 8.03
N THR A 7 11.95 -18.74 9.17
CA THR A 7 10.72 -17.97 9.27
C THR A 7 11.15 -16.59 8.79
N ARG A 8 10.95 -16.31 7.50
CA ARG A 8 11.18 -15.00 6.90
C ARG A 8 10.20 -14.08 7.60
N GLU A 9 10.64 -13.49 8.71
CA GLU A 9 9.94 -12.39 9.34
C GLU A 9 9.66 -11.38 8.22
N PRO A 10 8.38 -11.03 7.98
CA PRO A 10 8.08 -10.08 6.93
C PRO A 10 8.89 -8.81 7.25
N PRO A 11 9.57 -8.22 6.26
CA PRO A 11 10.34 -7.01 6.48
C PRO A 11 9.43 -6.00 7.16
N SER A 12 9.88 -5.50 8.31
CA SER A 12 9.13 -4.71 9.27
C SER A 12 8.53 -3.40 8.72
N ASP A 13 8.75 -3.08 7.44
CA ASP A 13 7.88 -2.18 6.69
C ASP A 13 7.90 -2.48 5.17
N TRP A 14 6.87 -3.18 4.67
CA TRP A 14 6.68 -3.39 3.22
C TRP A 14 6.58 -2.08 2.43
N THR A 15 6.10 -1.03 3.09
CA THR A 15 6.00 0.32 2.53
C THR A 15 7.38 0.89 2.23
N ASP A 16 8.35 0.71 3.14
CA ASP A 16 9.71 1.17 2.95
C ASP A 16 10.41 0.41 1.81
N LEU A 17 10.22 -0.91 1.73
CA LEU A 17 10.73 -1.69 0.59
C LEU A 17 10.16 -1.20 -0.74
N PHE A 18 8.88 -0.85 -0.77
CA PHE A 18 8.26 -0.28 -1.96
C PHE A 18 8.82 1.10 -2.31
N PHE A 19 9.09 1.97 -1.33
CA PHE A 19 9.67 3.28 -1.61
C PHE A 19 11.13 3.20 -2.06
N ARG A 20 11.92 2.26 -1.54
CA ARG A 20 13.25 1.96 -2.08
C ARG A 20 13.15 1.47 -3.53
N TYR A 21 12.23 0.55 -3.82
CA TYR A 21 11.95 0.11 -5.19
C TYR A 21 11.56 1.27 -6.13
N LEU A 22 10.70 2.17 -5.68
CA LEU A 22 10.28 3.32 -6.46
C LEU A 22 11.44 4.28 -6.77
N SER A 23 12.32 4.49 -5.80
CA SER A 23 13.51 5.33 -5.95
C SER A 23 14.53 4.65 -6.88
N ASP A 24 14.95 3.44 -6.53
CA ASP A 24 16.18 2.84 -7.06
C ASP A 24 15.95 2.10 -8.38
N GLU A 25 14.77 1.47 -8.55
CA GLU A 25 14.47 0.66 -9.74
C GLU A 25 13.53 1.35 -10.72
N LYS A 26 12.66 2.25 -10.24
CA LYS A 26 11.68 2.95 -11.08
C LYS A 26 12.05 4.40 -11.42
N ASP A 27 13.10 4.94 -10.82
CA ASP A 27 13.49 6.35 -10.93
C ASP A 27 12.29 7.30 -10.75
N ALA A 28 11.40 6.95 -9.81
CA ALA A 28 10.18 7.71 -9.58
C ALA A 28 10.53 9.07 -8.98
N SER A 29 10.01 10.14 -9.58
CA SER A 29 10.23 11.50 -9.08
C SER A 29 9.89 11.64 -7.59
N VAL A 30 10.55 12.57 -6.90
CA VAL A 30 10.27 12.89 -5.48
C VAL A 30 8.79 13.21 -5.27
N TYR A 31 8.14 13.86 -6.24
CA TYR A 31 6.71 14.15 -6.19
C TYR A 31 5.85 12.89 -6.26
N THR A 32 6.20 11.92 -7.12
CA THR A 32 5.52 10.63 -7.21
C THR A 32 5.66 9.85 -5.90
N GLN A 33 6.88 9.81 -5.33
CA GLN A 33 7.12 9.16 -4.04
C GLN A 33 6.31 9.80 -2.92
N ARG A 34 6.30 11.14 -2.83
CA ARG A 34 5.49 11.88 -1.84
C ARG A 34 4.01 11.60 -1.98
N ASN A 35 3.49 11.66 -3.21
CA ASN A 35 2.09 11.40 -3.50
C ASN A 35 1.68 9.97 -3.12
N TYR A 36 2.53 8.99 -3.40
CA TYR A 36 2.28 7.59 -3.06
C TYR A 36 2.38 7.37 -1.54
N ARG A 37 3.32 8.01 -0.85
CA ARG A 37 3.46 7.95 0.61
C ARG A 37 2.21 8.51 1.29
N GLN A 38 1.71 9.64 0.81
CA GLN A 38 0.47 10.21 1.28
C GLN A 38 -0.71 9.25 1.04
N ALA A 39 -0.84 8.67 -0.16
CA ALA A 39 -1.94 7.77 -0.48
C ALA A 39 -1.93 6.48 0.39
N LEU A 40 -0.78 5.86 0.59
CA LEU A 40 -0.65 4.67 1.44
C LEU A 40 -0.91 4.99 2.92
N GLY A 41 -0.42 6.14 3.41
CA GLY A 41 -0.68 6.61 4.78
C GLY A 41 -2.17 6.91 5.02
N GLU A 42 -2.83 7.58 4.07
CA GLU A 42 -4.28 7.83 4.15
C GLU A 42 -5.09 6.54 4.17
N PHE A 43 -4.71 5.55 3.36
CA PHE A 43 -5.34 4.23 3.38
C PHE A 43 -5.14 3.53 4.74
N ALA A 44 -3.91 3.48 5.23
CA ALA A 44 -3.59 2.82 6.50
C ALA A 44 -4.32 3.46 7.69
N GLN A 45 -4.42 4.79 7.71
CA GLN A 45 -5.19 5.52 8.71
C GLN A 45 -6.69 5.19 8.60
N TRP A 46 -7.25 5.26 7.38
CA TRP A 46 -8.65 4.93 7.17
C TRP A 46 -9.00 3.50 7.58
N HIS A 47 -8.14 2.53 7.25
CA HIS A 47 -8.34 1.13 7.62
C HIS A 47 -8.33 0.95 9.14
N ARG A 48 -7.37 1.60 9.82
CA ARG A 48 -7.29 1.61 11.29
C ARG A 48 -8.55 2.18 11.92
N ASP A 49 -9.04 3.31 11.41
CA ASP A 49 -10.23 3.96 11.94
C ASP A 49 -11.50 3.13 11.69
N THR A 50 -11.53 2.33 10.62
CA THR A 50 -12.70 1.52 10.22
C THR A 50 -12.76 0.17 10.93
N ASN A 51 -11.61 -0.46 11.15
CA ASN A 51 -11.51 -1.83 11.67
C ASN A 51 -10.92 -1.90 13.09
N GLU A 52 -10.66 -0.74 13.71
CA GLU A 52 -10.05 -0.60 15.05
C GLU A 52 -8.72 -1.38 15.21
N SER A 53 -8.04 -1.64 14.10
CA SER A 53 -6.86 -2.50 14.03
C SER A 53 -5.86 -1.99 12.97
N PRO A 54 -4.54 -2.10 13.20
CA PRO A 54 -3.55 -1.74 12.18
C PRO A 54 -3.77 -2.49 10.87
N VAL A 55 -3.33 -1.88 9.76
CA VAL A 55 -3.45 -2.51 8.44
C VAL A 55 -2.53 -3.73 8.36
N CYS A 56 -3.12 -4.88 8.01
CA CYS A 56 -2.38 -6.07 7.64
C CYS A 56 -2.44 -6.24 6.12
N TRP A 57 -1.40 -5.79 5.41
CA TRP A 57 -1.42 -5.71 3.94
C TRP A 57 -1.64 -7.08 3.26
N SER A 58 -1.23 -8.20 3.87
CA SER A 58 -1.50 -9.55 3.35
C SER A 58 -2.96 -9.99 3.47
N GLU A 59 -3.73 -9.39 4.37
CA GLU A 59 -5.11 -9.81 4.66
C GLU A 59 -6.14 -8.94 3.94
N LEU A 60 -5.72 -7.88 3.26
CA LEU A 60 -6.65 -6.98 2.56
C LEU A 60 -7.27 -7.66 1.34
N GLU A 61 -8.58 -7.50 1.23
CA GLU A 61 -9.36 -7.99 0.10
C GLU A 61 -9.78 -6.85 -0.84
N ARG A 62 -10.30 -7.23 -2.01
CA ARG A 62 -10.84 -6.27 -3.00
C ARG A 62 -11.89 -5.34 -2.40
N ASN A 63 -12.63 -5.80 -1.39
CA ASN A 63 -13.69 -5.01 -0.76
C ASN A 63 -13.14 -3.83 0.05
N ASP A 64 -12.00 -3.99 0.73
CA ASP A 64 -11.36 -2.93 1.51
C ASP A 64 -11.00 -1.74 0.62
N PHE A 65 -10.41 -2.00 -0.55
CA PHE A 65 -10.10 -0.96 -1.53
C PHE A 65 -11.36 -0.27 -2.06
N ARG A 66 -12.44 -1.02 -2.32
CA ARG A 66 -13.70 -0.44 -2.81
C ARG A 66 -14.34 0.47 -1.76
N LEU A 67 -14.33 0.05 -0.49
CA LEU A 67 -14.83 0.84 0.62
C LEU A 67 -14.03 2.13 0.80
N PHE A 68 -12.70 2.06 0.72
CA PHE A 68 -11.82 3.23 0.74
C PHE A 68 -12.16 4.21 -0.39
N LEU A 69 -12.20 3.74 -1.65
CA LEU A 69 -12.50 4.60 -2.80
C LEU A 69 -13.88 5.27 -2.69
N ARG A 70 -14.88 4.54 -2.16
CA ARG A 70 -16.21 5.09 -1.89
C ARG A 70 -16.16 6.18 -0.82
N GLN A 71 -15.37 5.99 0.23
CA GLN A 71 -15.16 7.01 1.27
C GLN A 71 -14.50 8.27 0.70
N LEU A 72 -13.50 8.13 -0.17
CA LEU A 72 -12.86 9.26 -0.84
C LEU A 72 -13.85 10.07 -1.68
N GLY A 73 -14.76 9.39 -2.39
CA GLY A 73 -15.83 10.04 -3.15
C GLY A 73 -16.81 10.83 -2.28
N ARG A 74 -17.04 10.39 -1.04
CA ARG A 74 -17.87 11.12 -0.06
C ARG A 74 -17.17 12.33 0.56
N ARG A 75 -15.84 12.37 0.53
CA ARG A 75 -15.01 13.50 1.00
C ARG A 75 -14.83 14.59 -0.09
N GLU A 76 -15.59 14.53 -1.17
CA GLU A 76 -15.56 15.47 -2.31
C GLU A 76 -14.16 15.65 -2.93
N LEU A 77 -13.32 14.62 -2.85
CA LEU A 77 -12.02 14.63 -3.52
C LEU A 77 -12.21 14.66 -5.03
N SER A 78 -11.37 15.44 -5.72
CA SER A 78 -11.37 15.47 -7.18
C SER A 78 -11.09 14.07 -7.75
N GLN A 79 -11.66 13.78 -8.92
CA GLN A 79 -11.44 12.48 -9.55
C GLN A 79 -9.94 12.20 -9.82
N ALA A 80 -9.15 13.23 -10.10
CA ALA A 80 -7.70 13.10 -10.26
C ALA A 80 -7.02 12.65 -8.95
N ALA A 81 -7.45 13.20 -7.81
CA ALA A 81 -6.95 12.83 -6.50
C ALA A 81 -7.32 11.38 -6.11
N ILE A 82 -8.52 10.91 -6.49
CA ILE A 82 -8.95 9.51 -6.30
C ILE A 82 -8.12 8.58 -7.20
N ARG A 83 -7.95 8.92 -8.48
CA ARG A 83 -7.12 8.15 -9.42
C ARG A 83 -5.67 8.02 -8.95
N LEU A 84 -5.09 9.09 -8.39
CA LEU A 84 -3.74 9.07 -7.82
C LEU A 84 -3.61 8.06 -6.67
N ARG A 85 -4.57 8.05 -5.74
CA ARG A 85 -4.59 7.10 -4.61
C ARG A 85 -4.75 5.66 -5.07
N PHE A 86 -5.65 5.44 -6.03
CA PHE A 86 -5.80 4.13 -6.66
C PHE A 86 -4.51 3.67 -7.36
N SER A 87 -3.84 4.57 -8.09
CA SER A 87 -2.57 4.26 -8.76
C SER A 87 -1.48 3.87 -7.77
N ALA A 88 -1.38 4.57 -6.64
CA ALA A 88 -0.44 4.26 -5.57
C ALA A 88 -0.68 2.84 -5.00
N LEU A 89 -1.93 2.55 -4.61
CA LEU A 89 -2.33 1.24 -4.06
C LEU A 89 -2.10 0.11 -5.07
N ASN A 90 -2.51 0.31 -6.33
CA ASN A 90 -2.31 -0.67 -7.39
C ASN A 90 -0.84 -0.92 -7.68
N SER A 91 -0.01 0.12 -7.69
CA SER A 91 1.44 -0.02 -7.88
C SER A 91 2.09 -0.76 -6.71
N PHE A 92 1.67 -0.46 -5.48
CA PHE A 92 2.16 -1.12 -4.28
C PHE A 92 1.81 -2.61 -4.28
N TYR A 93 0.54 -2.98 -4.53
CA TYR A 93 0.15 -4.38 -4.57
C TYR A 93 0.78 -5.16 -5.73
N LYS A 94 0.97 -4.53 -6.90
CA LYS A 94 1.76 -5.14 -7.98
C LYS A 94 3.19 -5.44 -7.55
N PHE A 95 3.80 -4.55 -6.77
CA PHE A 95 5.13 -4.77 -6.21
C PHE A 95 5.13 -5.95 -5.21
N LEU A 96 4.17 -6.01 -4.29
CA LEU A 96 4.06 -7.09 -3.31
C LEU A 96 3.85 -8.46 -3.98
N MET A 97 2.89 -8.57 -4.90
CA MET A 97 2.60 -9.81 -5.62
C MET A 97 3.81 -10.31 -6.42
N ARG A 98 4.54 -9.40 -7.09
CA ARG A 98 5.76 -9.76 -7.84
C ARG A 98 6.88 -10.30 -6.98
N ARG A 99 6.92 -9.93 -5.70
CA ARG A 99 7.91 -10.39 -4.72
C ARG A 99 7.41 -11.56 -3.86
N GLY A 100 6.19 -12.05 -4.11
CA GLY A 100 5.58 -13.15 -3.34
C GLY A 100 5.33 -12.79 -1.88
N LEU A 101 5.10 -11.51 -1.58
CA LEU A 101 4.80 -11.03 -0.22
C LEU A 101 3.31 -11.11 0.10
N VAL A 102 2.45 -11.15 -0.94
CA VAL A 102 0.99 -11.34 -0.91
C VAL A 102 0.56 -12.22 -2.07
#